data_AF-A0A3E0DK50-F1
#
_entry.id   AF-A0A3E0DK50-F1
#
_cell.length_a   1.000
_cell.length_b   1.000
_cell.length_c   1.000
_cell.angle_alpha   90.00
_cell.angle_beta   90.00
_cell.angle_gamma   90.00
#
_symmetry.space_group_name_H-M   'P 1'
#
loop_
_entity.id
_entity.type
_entity.pdbx_description
1 polymer ?
#
loop_
_entity_poly.entity_id
_entity_poly.type
_entity_poly.pdbx_seq_one_letter_code
_entity_poly.pdbx_strand_id
1 'polypeptide(L)'
;MNAAQVWFIKAEAFERGLASGDPRVAYERAIVISMLDNAIAQADIDAYLQGTEVAWDSGTKANLEKIRLQNWISLFKQSVEAWSEVRRTDVPALVNIYNDYASNHNRPPFRMAYPANEIAFNESFSTNVVQIDIFYGDQIWCDTREGVY
;
A
#
# COMPACT_ATOMS: atom_id res chain seq x y z
N MET A 1 7.97 3.35 -9.89
CA MET A 1 7.48 4.70 -9.52
C MET A 1 6.89 5.37 -10.74
N ASN A 2 5.60 5.74 -10.71
CA ASN A 2 4.90 6.43 -11.80
C ASN A 2 4.44 7.84 -11.35
N ALA A 3 4.00 8.67 -12.30
CA ALA A 3 3.59 10.04 -11.98
C ALA A 3 2.36 10.09 -11.06
N ALA A 4 1.40 9.17 -11.22
CA ALA A 4 0.22 9.05 -10.37
C ALA A 4 0.59 8.84 -8.89
N GLN A 5 1.52 7.94 -8.61
CA GLN A 5 2.00 7.64 -7.25
C GLN A 5 2.57 8.89 -6.56
N VAL A 6 3.33 9.72 -7.29
CA VAL A 6 3.86 10.98 -6.74
C VAL A 6 2.72 11.93 -6.33
N TRP A 7 1.65 11.99 -7.13
CA TRP A 7 0.48 12.79 -6.78
C TRP A 7 -0.31 12.21 -5.60
N PHE A 8 -0.41 10.89 -5.47
CA PHE A 8 -0.98 10.26 -4.27
C PHE A 8 -0.15 10.52 -3.01
N ILE A 9 1.19 10.47 -3.10
CA ILE A 9 2.09 10.83 -1.99
C ILE A 9 1.87 12.30 -1.58
N LYS A 10 1.73 13.21 -2.55
CA LYS A 10 1.38 14.61 -2.27
C LYS A 10 0.02 14.73 -1.61
N ALA A 11 -1.00 14.04 -2.11
CA ALA A 11 -2.34 14.07 -1.54
C ALA A 11 -2.34 13.62 -0.07
N GLU A 12 -1.66 12.50 0.25
CA GLU A 12 -1.51 12.04 1.63
C GLU A 12 -0.71 13.05 2.48
N ALA A 13 0.37 13.62 1.96
CA ALA A 13 1.17 14.60 2.69
C ALA A 13 0.38 15.88 3.00
N PHE A 14 -0.41 16.38 2.05
CA PHE A 14 -1.28 17.54 2.23
C PHE A 14 -2.41 17.25 3.21
N GLU A 15 -3.08 16.10 3.09
CA GLU A 15 -4.18 15.71 3.97
C GLU A 15 -3.71 15.48 5.42
N ARG A 16 -2.46 15.06 5.61
CA ARG A 16 -1.81 14.91 6.93
C ARG A 16 -1.17 16.20 7.45
N GLY A 17 -1.20 17.30 6.70
CA GLY A 17 -0.57 18.56 7.08
C GLY A 17 0.98 18.51 7.12
N LEU A 18 1.59 17.55 6.43
CA LEU A 18 3.06 17.40 6.35
C LEU A 18 3.68 18.33 5.29
N ALA A 19 2.86 18.87 4.38
CA ALA A 19 3.26 19.83 3.36
C ALA A 19 2.06 20.73 3.00
N SER A 20 2.33 21.86 2.34
CA SER A 20 1.29 22.79 1.88
C SER A 20 0.79 22.45 0.47
N GLY A 21 -0.52 22.39 0.29
CA GLY A 21 -1.19 22.15 -0.99
C GLY A 21 -2.65 21.77 -0.79
N ASP A 22 -3.38 21.61 -1.89
CA ASP A 22 -4.76 21.12 -1.86
C ASP A 22 -4.77 19.58 -2.03
N PRO A 23 -5.15 18.82 -0.98
CA PRO A 23 -5.15 17.35 -1.02
C PRO A 23 -6.15 16.80 -2.04
N ARG A 24 -7.30 17.46 -2.22
CA ARG A 24 -8.32 17.07 -3.19
C ARG A 24 -7.78 17.17 -4.61
N VAL A 25 -7.19 18.30 -4.95
CA VAL A 25 -6.62 18.54 -6.28
C VAL A 25 -5.54 17.52 -6.60
N ALA A 26 -4.67 17.21 -5.63
CA ALA A 26 -3.63 16.20 -5.81
C ALA A 26 -4.20 14.79 -6.02
N TYR A 27 -5.22 14.42 -5.24
CA TYR A 27 -5.90 13.12 -5.33
C TYR A 27 -6.61 12.92 -6.67
N GLU A 28 -7.45 13.87 -7.07
CA GLU A 28 -8.18 13.80 -8.35
C GLU A 28 -7.20 13.77 -9.53
N ARG A 29 -6.11 14.56 -9.46
CA ARG A 29 -5.05 14.54 -10.46
C ARG A 29 -4.36 13.18 -10.57
N ALA A 30 -4.12 12.51 -9.45
CA ALA A 30 -3.49 11.20 -9.42
C ALA A 30 -4.34 10.14 -10.14
N ILE A 31 -5.66 10.14 -9.89
CA ILE A 31 -6.61 9.23 -10.54
C ILE A 31 -6.64 9.47 -12.05
N VAL A 32 -6.76 10.73 -12.47
CA VAL A 32 -6.77 11.09 -13.91
C VAL A 32 -5.51 10.60 -14.60
N ILE A 33 -4.32 10.85 -14.02
CA ILE A 33 -3.06 10.38 -14.60
C ILE A 33 -3.02 8.85 -14.68
N SER A 34 -3.38 8.15 -13.61
CA SER A 34 -3.40 6.68 -13.57
C SER A 34 -4.29 6.08 -14.67
N MET A 35 -5.50 6.62 -14.84
CA MET A 35 -6.47 6.10 -15.81
C MET A 35 -6.08 6.46 -17.25
N LEU A 36 -5.53 7.66 -17.51
CA LEU A 36 -5.01 8.04 -18.82
C LEU A 36 -3.81 7.18 -19.23
N ASP A 37 -2.93 6.82 -18.30
CA ASP A 37 -1.81 5.89 -18.55
C ASP A 37 -2.28 4.48 -18.95
N ASN A 38 -3.55 4.15 -18.67
CA ASN A 38 -4.21 2.91 -19.06
C ASN A 38 -5.20 3.10 -20.22
N ALA A 39 -5.10 4.23 -20.94
CA ALA A 39 -5.91 4.56 -22.12
C ALA A 39 -7.44 4.57 -21.86
N ILE A 40 -7.87 4.87 -20.64
CA ILE A 40 -9.28 5.07 -20.33
C ILE A 40 -9.73 6.44 -20.85
N ALA A 41 -10.93 6.50 -21.44
CA ALA A 41 -11.45 7.74 -22.01
C ALA A 41 -11.76 8.77 -20.91
N GLN A 42 -11.52 10.05 -21.21
CA GLN A 42 -11.72 11.14 -20.23
C GLN A 42 -13.15 11.15 -19.65
N ALA A 43 -14.17 10.86 -20.47
CA ALA A 43 -15.56 10.81 -20.00
C ALA A 43 -15.80 9.74 -18.92
N ASP A 44 -15.14 8.57 -19.04
CA ASP A 44 -15.24 7.49 -18.05
C ASP A 44 -14.50 7.86 -16.76
N ILE A 45 -13.38 8.58 -16.88
CA ILE A 45 -12.63 9.11 -15.73
C ILE A 45 -13.47 10.13 -14.97
N ASP A 46 -14.09 11.07 -15.69
CA ASP A 46 -14.94 12.10 -15.10
C ASP A 46 -16.14 11.46 -14.37
N ALA A 47 -16.75 10.42 -14.95
CA ALA A 47 -17.79 9.65 -14.30
C ALA A 47 -17.29 8.88 -13.07
N TYR A 48 -16.10 8.28 -13.15
CA TYR A 48 -15.48 7.55 -12.03
C TYR A 48 -15.23 8.45 -10.82
N LEU A 49 -14.76 9.68 -11.05
CA LEU A 49 -14.53 10.68 -9.98
C LEU A 49 -15.81 11.09 -9.24
N GLN A 50 -17.00 10.88 -9.83
CA GLN A 50 -18.29 11.14 -9.17
C GLN A 50 -18.83 9.94 -8.38
N GLY A 51 -18.19 8.76 -8.47
CA GLY A 51 -18.61 7.57 -7.72
C GLY A 51 -18.50 7.79 -6.22
N THR A 52 -19.49 7.35 -5.43
CA THR A 52 -19.55 7.63 -3.97
C THR A 52 -18.32 7.15 -3.19
N GLU A 53 -17.71 6.06 -3.63
CA GLU A 53 -16.50 5.49 -3.02
C GLU A 53 -15.21 6.22 -3.43
N VAL A 54 -15.26 7.02 -4.51
CA VAL A 54 -14.11 7.69 -5.12
C VAL A 54 -14.14 9.19 -4.88
N ALA A 55 -15.31 9.80 -4.97
CA ALA A 55 -15.52 11.24 -4.84
C ALA A 55 -14.91 11.75 -3.54
N TRP A 56 -14.22 12.88 -3.63
CA TRP A 56 -13.62 13.51 -2.46
C TRP A 56 -14.69 13.85 -1.41
N ASP A 57 -14.38 13.62 -0.14
CA ASP A 57 -15.34 13.73 0.96
C ASP A 57 -14.85 14.73 2.02
N SER A 58 -15.71 14.98 3.00
CA SER A 58 -15.36 15.67 4.23
C SER A 58 -14.77 14.70 5.26
N GLY A 59 -13.61 15.05 5.80
CA GLY A 59 -12.99 14.33 6.92
C GLY A 59 -11.70 13.60 6.57
N THR A 60 -10.67 13.87 7.38
CA THR A 60 -9.31 13.42 7.13
C THR A 60 -9.15 11.91 7.06
N LYS A 61 -9.82 11.16 7.93
CA LYS A 61 -9.72 9.70 7.93
C LYS A 61 -10.28 9.08 6.64
N ALA A 62 -11.48 9.49 6.24
CA ALA A 62 -12.14 8.97 5.03
C ALA A 62 -11.33 9.31 3.77
N ASN A 63 -10.81 10.54 3.67
CA ASN A 63 -9.97 10.95 2.55
C ASN A 63 -8.65 10.19 2.49
N LEU A 64 -8.00 9.93 3.64
CA LEU A 64 -6.79 9.11 3.68
C LEU A 64 -7.05 7.68 3.24
N GLU A 65 -8.16 7.06 3.65
CA GLU A 65 -8.54 5.72 3.19
C GLU A 65 -8.74 5.69 1.66
N LYS A 66 -9.42 6.70 1.09
CA LYS A 66 -9.60 6.85 -0.36
C LYS A 66 -8.26 7.01 -1.09
N ILE A 67 -7.38 7.90 -0.61
CA ILE A 67 -6.04 8.10 -1.19
C ILE A 67 -5.27 6.78 -1.23
N ARG A 68 -5.24 6.05 -0.11
CA ARG A 68 -4.49 4.79 0.01
C ARG A 68 -5.04 3.70 -0.90
N LEU A 69 -6.37 3.56 -0.96
CA LEU A 69 -7.02 2.58 -1.82
C LEU A 69 -6.77 2.87 -3.31
N GLN A 70 -6.93 4.13 -3.73
CA GLN A 70 -6.70 4.53 -5.12
C GLN A 70 -5.22 4.42 -5.52
N ASN A 71 -4.31 4.74 -4.59
CA ASN A 71 -2.88 4.49 -4.78
C ASN A 71 -2.62 3.00 -5.01
N TRP A 72 -3.16 2.12 -4.16
CA TRP A 72 -3.02 0.67 -4.32
C TRP A 72 -3.54 0.16 -5.67
N ILE A 73 -4.71 0.64 -6.13
CA ILE A 73 -5.25 0.31 -7.45
C ILE A 73 -4.29 0.76 -8.57
N SER A 74 -3.75 1.97 -8.47
CA SER A 74 -2.81 2.52 -9.47
C SER A 74 -1.50 1.73 -9.57
N LEU A 75 -1.16 0.97 -8.52
CA LEU A 75 0.05 0.15 -8.42
C LEU A 75 -0.13 -1.28 -8.95
N PHE A 76 -1.24 -1.59 -9.65
CA PHE A 76 -1.48 -2.94 -10.19
C PHE A 76 -0.29 -3.51 -11.00
N LYS A 77 0.41 -2.66 -11.77
CA LYS A 77 1.60 -3.03 -12.57
C LYS A 77 2.92 -2.97 -11.77
N GLN A 78 2.87 -2.72 -10.46
CA GLN A 78 3.99 -2.49 -9.54
C GLN A 78 3.77 -3.26 -8.23
N SER A 79 3.72 -4.59 -8.32
CA SER A 79 3.29 -5.48 -7.21
C SER A 79 4.09 -5.32 -5.91
N VAL A 80 5.41 -5.13 -5.99
CA VAL A 80 6.27 -4.96 -4.80
C VAL A 80 5.92 -3.67 -4.04
N GLU A 81 5.57 -2.61 -4.77
CA GLU A 81 5.14 -1.35 -4.18
C GLU A 81 3.74 -1.46 -3.60
N ALA A 82 2.81 -2.10 -4.32
CA ALA A 82 1.47 -2.38 -3.83
C ALA A 82 1.50 -3.19 -2.52
N TRP A 83 2.37 -4.20 -2.43
CA TRP A 83 2.55 -4.99 -1.20
C TRP A 83 3.16 -4.17 -0.06
N SER A 84 4.05 -3.23 -0.37
CA SER A 84 4.63 -2.32 0.63
C SER A 84 3.60 -1.32 1.14
N GLU A 85 2.77 -0.75 0.26
CA GLU A 85 1.69 0.18 0.64
C GLU A 85 0.62 -0.49 1.52
N VAL A 86 0.20 -1.71 1.20
CA VAL A 86 -0.77 -2.44 2.06
C VAL A 86 -0.18 -2.67 3.45
N ARG A 87 1.09 -3.08 3.55
CA ARG A 87 1.75 -3.29 4.85
C ARG A 87 1.92 -2.00 5.64
N ARG A 88 2.12 -0.86 4.97
CA ARG A 88 2.22 0.46 5.62
C ARG A 88 0.86 0.99 6.08
N THR A 89 -0.20 0.76 5.31
CA THR A 89 -1.48 1.46 5.46
C THR A 89 -2.62 0.63 5.99
N ASP A 90 -2.51 -0.70 5.87
CA ASP A 90 -3.59 -1.68 6.00
C ASP A 90 -4.79 -1.45 5.05
N VAL A 91 -4.56 -0.76 3.92
CA VAL A 91 -5.58 -0.46 2.90
C VAL A 91 -5.15 -0.99 1.52
N PRO A 92 -6.01 -1.78 0.84
CA PRO A 92 -7.25 -2.37 1.33
C PRO A 92 -6.99 -3.35 2.50
N ALA A 93 -8.02 -3.54 3.33
CA ALA A 93 -7.96 -4.50 4.44
C ALA A 93 -8.02 -5.94 3.90
N LEU A 94 -6.85 -6.55 3.73
CA LEU A 94 -6.71 -7.93 3.24
C LEU A 94 -6.82 -8.93 4.39
N VAL A 95 -8.04 -9.21 4.84
CA VAL A 95 -8.31 -10.05 6.03
C VAL A 95 -8.54 -11.53 5.72
N ASN A 96 -8.86 -11.87 4.46
CA ASN A 96 -9.20 -13.24 4.07
C ASN A 96 -7.96 -13.97 3.54
N ILE A 97 -7.32 -14.76 4.41
CA ILE A 97 -6.24 -15.67 4.02
C ILE A 97 -6.85 -17.04 3.72
N TYR A 98 -6.85 -17.43 2.45
CA TYR A 98 -7.42 -18.72 2.04
C TYR A 98 -6.59 -19.92 2.51
N ASN A 99 -5.26 -19.81 2.44
CA ASN A 99 -4.31 -20.85 2.85
C ASN A 99 -3.36 -20.29 3.90
N ASP A 100 -3.69 -20.50 5.16
CA ASP A 100 -2.81 -20.21 6.29
C ASP A 100 -2.15 -21.51 6.79
N TYR A 101 -0.94 -21.78 6.32
CA TYR A 101 -0.17 -22.98 6.68
C TYR A 101 0.24 -23.01 8.15
N ALA A 102 0.36 -21.84 8.81
CA ALA A 102 0.70 -21.74 10.22
C ALA A 102 -0.55 -21.68 11.12
N SER A 103 -1.73 -21.47 10.53
CA SER A 103 -3.03 -21.35 11.22
C SER A 103 -3.05 -20.27 12.31
N ASN A 104 -2.21 -19.25 12.15
CA ASN A 104 -2.02 -18.15 13.08
C ASN A 104 -1.67 -16.86 12.33
N HIS A 105 -2.29 -16.61 11.17
CA HIS A 105 -2.11 -15.37 10.43
C HIS A 105 -3.43 -14.68 10.09
N ASN A 106 -3.45 -13.35 10.18
CA ASN A 106 -4.63 -12.54 9.85
C ASN A 106 -4.38 -11.49 8.74
N ARG A 107 -3.16 -11.42 8.22
CA ARG A 107 -2.78 -10.64 7.03
C ARG A 107 -1.88 -11.46 6.09
N PRO A 108 -1.75 -11.05 4.81
CA PRO A 108 -0.72 -11.60 3.92
C PRO A 108 0.69 -11.46 4.51
N PRO A 109 1.68 -12.23 4.02
CA PRO A 109 3.04 -12.23 4.52
C PRO A 109 3.63 -10.83 4.75
N PHE A 110 4.37 -10.68 5.86
CA PHE A 110 5.01 -9.43 6.25
C PHE A 110 6.33 -9.19 5.53
N ARG A 111 7.10 -10.25 5.22
CA ARG A 111 8.35 -10.15 4.47
C ARG A 111 8.77 -11.49 3.86
N MET A 112 9.70 -11.43 2.91
CA MET A 112 10.35 -12.63 2.39
C MET A 112 11.45 -13.10 3.34
N ALA A 113 11.71 -14.41 3.33
CA ALA A 113 12.81 -15.00 4.07
C ALA A 113 14.18 -14.56 3.56
N TYR A 114 15.15 -14.56 4.47
CA TYR A 114 16.54 -14.50 4.04
C TYR A 114 16.91 -15.80 3.32
N PRO A 115 17.72 -15.74 2.25
CA PRO A 115 18.15 -16.94 1.55
C PRO A 115 18.92 -17.89 2.47
N ALA A 116 18.66 -19.19 2.38
CA ALA A 116 19.32 -20.20 3.21
C ALA A 116 20.85 -20.21 3.05
N ASN A 117 21.35 -19.88 1.86
CA ASN A 117 22.78 -19.77 1.58
C ASN A 117 23.43 -18.55 2.26
N GLU A 118 22.71 -17.43 2.45
CA GLU A 118 23.21 -16.30 3.24
C GLU A 118 23.41 -16.73 4.69
N ILE A 119 22.45 -17.47 5.26
CA ILE A 119 22.55 -17.99 6.62
C ILE A 119 23.70 -18.99 6.75
N ALA A 120 23.90 -19.85 5.75
CA ALA A 120 24.91 -20.91 5.79
C ALA A 120 26.34 -20.44 5.51
N PHE A 121 26.53 -19.44 4.64
CA PHE A 121 27.86 -19.06 4.14
C PHE A 121 28.35 -17.70 4.61
N ASN A 122 27.49 -16.84 5.16
CA ASN A 122 27.93 -15.59 5.77
C ASN A 122 28.34 -15.84 7.23
N GLU A 123 29.64 -15.97 7.48
CA GLU A 123 30.21 -16.21 8.82
C GLU A 123 29.85 -15.11 9.85
N SER A 124 29.39 -13.94 9.39
CA SER A 124 28.95 -12.82 10.23
C SER A 124 27.45 -12.54 10.11
N PHE A 125 26.63 -13.53 9.72
CA PHE A 125 25.18 -13.38 9.70
C PHE A 125 24.65 -13.06 11.11
N SER A 126 23.77 -12.06 11.19
CA SER A 126 23.30 -11.52 12.47
C SER A 126 22.47 -12.55 13.26
N THR A 127 22.84 -12.79 14.51
CA THR A 127 22.09 -13.65 15.44
C THR A 127 20.75 -13.04 15.88
N ASN A 128 20.54 -11.74 15.63
CA ASN A 128 19.29 -11.04 15.98
C ASN A 128 18.18 -11.31 14.96
N VAL A 129 18.51 -11.93 13.82
CA VAL A 129 17.52 -12.36 12.84
C VAL A 129 17.00 -13.73 13.26
N VAL A 130 15.91 -13.72 14.03
CA VAL A 130 15.17 -14.94 14.38
C VAL A 130 14.02 -15.06 13.39
N GLN A 131 14.02 -16.11 12.58
CA GLN A 131 12.96 -16.36 11.60
C GLN A 131 12.06 -17.48 12.10
N ILE A 132 10.95 -17.10 12.74
CA ILE A 132 10.00 -18.03 13.34
C ILE A 132 9.12 -18.67 12.26
N ASP A 133 8.67 -17.86 11.28
CA ASP A 133 7.93 -18.31 10.11
C ASP A 133 8.66 -17.92 8.82
N ILE A 134 9.04 -18.91 8.01
CA ILE A 134 9.75 -18.69 6.74
C ILE A 134 8.84 -18.29 5.58
N PHE A 135 7.53 -18.51 5.70
CA PHE A 135 6.52 -18.21 4.67
C PHE A 135 5.85 -16.86 4.89
N TYR A 136 5.61 -16.47 6.15
CA TYR A 136 4.97 -15.20 6.52
C TYR A 136 5.96 -14.13 6.97
N GLY A 137 7.04 -14.53 7.65
CA GLY A 137 8.00 -13.62 8.27
C GLY A 137 7.39 -12.77 9.39
N ASP A 138 8.19 -11.84 9.89
CA ASP A 138 7.79 -10.90 10.96
C ASP A 138 7.57 -9.49 10.40
N GLN A 139 6.83 -8.65 11.14
CA GLN A 139 6.66 -7.24 10.80
C GLN A 139 8.02 -6.55 10.63
N ILE A 140 8.15 -5.80 9.53
CA ILE A 140 9.32 -4.98 9.26
C ILE A 140 9.23 -3.66 10.03
N TRP A 141 10.36 -2.98 10.24
CA TRP A 141 10.43 -1.80 11.11
C TRP A 141 9.42 -0.68 10.76
N CYS A 142 9.08 -0.53 9.47
CA CYS A 142 8.16 0.50 8.99
C CYS A 142 6.69 0.04 8.94
N ASP A 143 6.40 -1.22 9.22
CA ASP A 143 5.06 -1.75 9.39
C ASP A 143 4.66 -1.59 10.86
N THR A 144 3.88 -0.55 11.15
CA THR A 144 3.45 -0.20 12.52
C THR A 144 2.01 -0.65 12.78
N ARG A 145 1.46 -1.59 12.01
CA ARG A 145 0.09 -2.07 12.20
C ARG A 145 -0.01 -2.83 13.51
N GLU A 146 -1.11 -2.62 14.23
CA GLU A 146 -1.38 -3.28 15.51
C GLU A 146 -2.36 -4.45 15.31
N GLY A 147 -2.24 -5.48 16.16
CA GLY A 147 -3.14 -6.64 16.12
C GLY A 147 -2.99 -7.51 14.86
N VAL A 148 -1.90 -7.36 14.13
CA VAL A 148 -1.54 -8.24 13.02
C VAL A 148 -0.62 -9.33 13.53
N TYR A 149 -0.86 -10.55 13.08
CA TYR A 149 -0.07 -11.73 13.42
C TYR A 149 -0.04 -12.65 12.22
#